data_AF-A0A1S3JZ44-F1
#
_entry.id   AF-A0A1S3JZ44-F1
#
_cell.length_a   1.000
_cell.length_b   1.000
_cell.length_c   1.000
_cell.angle_alpha   90.00
_cell.angle_beta   90.00
_cell.angle_gamma   90.00
#
_symmetry.space_group_name_H-M   'P 1'
#
loop_
_entity.id
_entity.type
_entity.pdbx_description
1 polymer ?
#
loop_
_entity_poly.entity_id
_entity_poly.type
_entity_poly.pdbx_seq_one_letter_code
_entity_poly.pdbx_strand_id
1 'polypeptide(L)'
;MISIVVIFLCALAYPLHVDGRRGYSAHQAPWFLTRHLSGARRSGQCNARLPDPGMYRHIFLFALDGIWTGLERNATRFLQHHCCAGRKDNQSVIDFGRGAVQYFSDYFGIDMSAVADADIIDGNVPLAGGKMFFHPFYINPITKYRLIIESGPRGSFSYRNVPVSDAGWVIEVTDTVQVTGTGFSGTLDRTKTLFYGEYMAQTHLENPRGTTLLFQYRNVMPSVFADGRVYLFNNMLVHTKFGQGQSHGIINIDTTTGVMNGRETLTFPARA
;
A
#
# COMPACT_ATOMS: atom_id res chain seq x y z
N MET A 1 -48.50 24.97 8.69
CA MET A 1 -47.43 25.35 7.74
C MET A 1 -46.22 25.76 8.55
N ILE A 2 -45.21 24.90 8.61
CA ILE A 2 -44.02 25.11 9.43
C ILE A 2 -42.89 25.52 8.47
N SER A 3 -42.45 26.77 8.59
CA SER A 3 -41.30 27.32 7.87
C SER A 3 -40.02 26.68 8.39
N ILE A 4 -39.31 25.95 7.54
CA ILE A 4 -37.99 25.40 7.83
C ILE A 4 -36.94 26.45 7.44
N VAL A 5 -36.19 26.91 8.43
CA VAL A 5 -35.02 27.77 8.26
C VAL A 5 -33.87 26.90 7.74
N VAL A 6 -33.46 27.13 6.50
CA VAL A 6 -32.25 26.55 5.90
C VAL A 6 -31.07 27.43 6.32
N ILE A 7 -30.22 26.93 7.22
CA ILE A 7 -28.96 27.60 7.56
C ILE A 7 -27.90 27.19 6.54
N PHE A 8 -27.56 28.13 5.65
CA PHE A 8 -26.36 28.07 4.82
C PHE A 8 -25.12 28.28 5.71
N LEU A 9 -24.28 27.25 5.84
CA LEU A 9 -22.91 27.42 6.34
C LEU A 9 -21.98 27.60 5.12
N CYS A 10 -21.90 28.85 4.66
CA CYS A 10 -20.79 29.32 3.85
C CYS A 10 -19.55 29.44 4.76
N ALA A 11 -18.62 28.50 4.67
CA ALA A 11 -17.26 28.74 5.14
C ALA A 11 -16.49 29.43 4.01
N LEU A 12 -16.31 30.74 4.16
CA LEU A 12 -15.51 31.62 3.31
C LEU A 12 -14.11 31.03 3.09
N ALA A 13 -13.81 30.75 1.83
CA ALA A 13 -12.45 30.63 1.34
C ALA A 13 -11.77 32.00 1.44
N TYR A 14 -10.70 32.09 2.21
CA TYR A 14 -9.69 33.13 2.02
C TYR A 14 -8.52 32.52 1.22
N PRO A 15 -8.02 33.22 0.18
CA PRO A 15 -6.91 32.73 -0.61
C PRO A 15 -5.62 32.99 0.19
N LEU A 16 -4.98 31.95 0.70
CA LEU A 16 -3.64 32.08 1.23
C LEU A 16 -2.64 31.92 0.09
N HIS A 17 -2.01 33.04 -0.22
CA HIS A 17 -0.83 33.22 -1.03
C HIS A 17 0.10 31.99 -1.00
N VAL A 18 0.44 31.51 -2.19
CA VAL A 18 1.50 30.54 -2.41
C VAL A 18 2.82 31.31 -2.39
N ASP A 19 3.43 31.44 -1.21
CA ASP A 19 4.87 31.70 -1.14
C ASP A 19 5.59 30.36 -1.08
N GLY A 20 6.27 30.05 -2.19
CA GLY A 20 7.18 28.94 -2.28
C GLY A 20 8.31 29.10 -1.26
N ARG A 21 8.68 27.99 -0.61
CA ARG A 21 9.69 27.82 0.46
C ARG A 21 9.16 28.02 1.88
N ARG A 22 8.45 27.00 2.39
CA ARG A 22 8.52 26.41 3.76
C ARG A 22 7.26 25.59 4.00
N GLY A 23 7.26 24.35 3.54
CA GLY A 23 6.15 23.43 3.77
C GLY A 23 6.32 22.66 5.09
N TYR A 24 5.85 23.24 6.20
CA TYR A 24 5.41 22.47 7.37
C TYR A 24 4.33 23.28 8.09
N SER A 25 3.06 22.95 7.85
CA SER A 25 1.99 23.34 8.77
C SER A 25 1.72 22.15 9.68
N ALA A 26 2.11 22.26 10.94
CA ALA A 26 1.64 21.41 12.02
C ALA A 26 0.19 21.78 12.33
N HIS A 27 -0.73 21.47 11.41
CA HIS A 27 -2.13 21.42 11.78
C HIS A 27 -2.29 20.20 12.69
N GLN A 28 -2.37 20.46 14.00
CA GLN A 28 -2.96 19.53 14.94
C GLN A 28 -4.28 19.10 14.32
N ALA A 29 -4.37 17.83 13.90
CA ALA A 29 -5.64 17.26 13.52
C ALA A 29 -6.58 17.56 14.70
N PRO A 30 -7.71 18.21 14.45
CA PRO A 30 -8.50 18.73 15.55
C PRO A 30 -8.85 17.60 16.51
N TRP A 31 -8.57 17.83 17.79
CA TRP A 31 -8.79 16.94 18.92
C TRP A 31 -10.23 16.38 19.01
N PHE A 32 -11.18 16.90 18.23
CA PHE A 32 -12.53 16.37 18.11
C PHE A 32 -12.64 15.09 17.27
N LEU A 33 -11.66 14.74 16.43
CA LEU A 33 -11.66 13.44 15.71
C LEU A 33 -11.17 12.27 16.58
N THR A 34 -10.38 12.53 17.63
CA THR A 34 -9.88 11.50 18.55
C THR A 34 -10.70 11.37 19.84
N ARG A 35 -11.63 12.30 20.11
CA ARG A 35 -12.46 12.27 21.34
C ARG A 35 -13.78 11.51 21.22
N HIS A 36 -14.12 10.98 20.03
CA HIS A 36 -15.39 10.26 19.84
C HIS A 36 -15.33 8.74 19.99
N LEU A 37 -14.18 8.15 20.34
CA LEU A 37 -14.08 6.71 20.61
C LEU A 37 -14.03 6.33 22.11
N SER A 38 -14.16 7.30 23.02
CA SER A 38 -14.13 7.05 24.47
C SER A 38 -15.36 7.57 25.23
N GLY A 39 -16.53 7.61 24.58
CA GLY A 39 -17.71 8.25 25.19
C GLY A 39 -19.12 7.78 24.80
N ALA A 40 -19.31 6.70 24.04
CA ALA A 40 -20.66 6.18 23.76
C ALA A 40 -21.10 5.13 24.81
N ARG A 41 -21.27 5.55 26.07
CA ARG A 41 -22.06 4.78 27.03
C ARG A 41 -23.55 5.01 26.73
N ARG A 42 -24.26 3.91 26.46
CA ARG A 42 -25.73 3.76 26.31
C ARG A 42 -26.31 4.03 24.92
N SER A 43 -25.99 3.18 23.96
CA SER A 43 -27.03 2.66 23.07
C SER A 43 -27.41 1.27 23.60
N GLY A 44 -28.69 0.96 23.72
CA GLY A 44 -29.17 -0.39 24.07
C GLY A 44 -28.92 -1.40 22.95
N GLN A 45 -27.76 -1.34 22.30
CA GLN A 45 -27.35 -2.29 21.29
C GLN A 45 -27.04 -3.63 21.97
N CYS A 46 -27.55 -4.69 21.37
CA CYS A 46 -27.32 -6.06 21.80
C CYS A 46 -25.81 -6.28 21.94
N ASN A 47 -25.32 -6.44 23.18
CA ASN A 47 -23.92 -6.77 23.44
C ASN A 47 -23.70 -8.24 23.06
N ALA A 48 -23.72 -8.54 21.77
CA ALA A 48 -22.99 -9.68 21.28
C ALA A 48 -21.56 -9.50 21.81
N ARG A 49 -21.03 -10.51 22.52
CA ARG A 49 -19.62 -10.56 22.88
C ARG A 49 -18.85 -10.64 21.56
N LEU A 50 -18.62 -9.49 20.94
CA LEU A 50 -17.70 -9.38 19.84
C LEU A 50 -16.32 -9.68 20.43
N PRO A 51 -15.54 -10.57 19.80
CA PRO A 51 -14.16 -10.77 20.22
C PRO A 51 -13.46 -9.41 20.28
N ASP A 52 -12.68 -9.17 21.32
CA ASP A 52 -11.83 -7.98 21.42
C ASP A 52 -11.02 -7.91 20.11
N PRO A 53 -11.19 -6.89 19.26
CA PRO A 53 -10.62 -6.87 17.91
C PRO A 53 -9.08 -6.83 17.91
N GLY A 54 -8.44 -6.88 19.08
CA GLY A 54 -7.02 -6.68 19.25
C GLY A 54 -6.72 -5.18 19.23
N MET A 55 -5.74 -4.77 20.01
CA MET A 55 -5.27 -3.39 19.98
C MET A 55 -4.16 -3.25 18.93
N TYR A 56 -4.33 -2.33 17.98
CA TYR A 56 -3.25 -1.95 17.08
C TYR A 56 -2.27 -1.02 17.79
N ARG A 57 -0.97 -1.29 17.64
CA ARG A 57 0.09 -0.42 18.14
C ARG A 57 0.35 0.75 17.19
N HIS A 58 0.32 0.48 15.88
CA HIS A 58 0.51 1.49 14.84
C HIS A 58 -0.47 1.24 13.69
N ILE A 59 -1.06 2.33 13.19
CA ILE A 59 -1.89 2.32 11.98
C ILE A 59 -1.39 3.42 11.06
N PHE A 60 -1.21 3.09 9.78
CA PHE A 60 -0.94 4.03 8.71
C PHE A 60 -2.09 4.00 7.71
N LEU A 61 -2.63 5.15 7.35
CA LEU A 61 -3.63 5.29 6.30
C LEU A 61 -3.01 6.01 5.10
N PHE A 62 -2.79 5.27 4.02
CA PHE A 62 -2.53 5.85 2.71
C PHE A 62 -3.84 6.18 2.04
N ALA A 63 -3.97 7.43 1.58
CA ALA A 63 -4.95 7.78 0.58
C ALA A 63 -4.23 7.95 -0.75
N LEU A 64 -4.83 7.41 -1.79
CA LEU A 64 -4.28 7.46 -3.13
C LEU A 64 -5.16 8.40 -3.95
N ASP A 65 -4.56 9.30 -4.74
CA ASP A 65 -5.26 10.14 -5.71
C ASP A 65 -4.33 10.46 -6.90
N GLY A 66 -4.69 10.13 -8.13
CA GLY A 66 -3.78 10.41 -9.23
C GLY A 66 -4.23 9.86 -10.55
N ILE A 67 -3.26 9.58 -11.42
CA ILE A 67 -3.48 8.90 -12.69
C ILE A 67 -2.73 7.56 -12.60
N TRP A 68 -3.48 6.48 -12.70
CA TRP A 68 -2.96 5.13 -12.86
C TRP A 68 -2.55 4.94 -14.31
N THR A 69 -1.26 4.67 -14.54
CA THR A 69 -0.73 4.38 -15.89
C THR A 69 -0.36 2.90 -16.05
N GLY A 70 -0.80 2.04 -15.14
CA GLY A 70 -0.36 0.65 -15.05
C GLY A 70 0.94 0.47 -14.26
N LEU A 71 1.41 -0.78 -14.23
CA LEU A 71 2.70 -1.15 -13.65
C LEU A 71 3.81 -0.79 -14.64
N GLU A 72 4.69 0.14 -14.24
CA GLU A 72 5.79 0.59 -15.10
C GLU A 72 6.94 -0.42 -15.03
N ARG A 73 7.45 -0.82 -16.19
CA ARG A 73 8.66 -1.65 -16.32
C ARG A 73 9.83 -0.76 -16.69
N ASN A 74 10.35 -0.04 -15.69
CA ASN A 74 11.46 0.90 -15.87
C ASN A 74 12.62 0.51 -14.96
N ALA A 75 13.58 -0.22 -15.53
CA ALA A 75 14.74 -0.74 -14.81
C ALA A 75 15.52 0.36 -14.07
N THR A 76 15.67 1.54 -14.67
CA THR A 76 16.35 2.67 -14.04
C THR A 76 15.64 3.12 -12.76
N ARG A 77 14.32 3.32 -12.81
CA ARG A 77 13.53 3.73 -11.64
C ARG A 77 13.45 2.64 -10.58
N PHE A 78 13.32 1.38 -11.02
CA PHE A 78 13.37 0.20 -10.17
C PHE A 78 14.70 0.12 -9.39
N LEU A 79 15.84 0.26 -10.08
CA LEU A 79 17.16 0.28 -9.44
C LEU A 79 17.34 1.50 -8.53
N GLN A 80 16.82 2.67 -8.91
CA GLN A 80 16.82 3.86 -8.06
C GLN A 80 16.05 3.64 -6.75
N HIS A 81 14.87 2.98 -6.81
CA HIS A 81 14.13 2.59 -5.61
C HIS A 81 15.02 1.73 -4.71
N HIS A 82 15.60 0.66 -5.24
CA HIS A 82 16.41 -0.24 -4.43
C HIS A 82 17.69 0.42 -3.88
N CYS A 83 18.29 1.36 -4.61
CA CYS A 83 19.36 2.20 -4.11
C CYS A 83 18.93 3.05 -2.91
N CYS A 84 17.77 3.71 -2.98
CA CYS A 84 17.17 4.43 -1.86
C CYS A 84 16.86 3.52 -0.66
N ALA A 85 16.62 2.23 -0.89
CA ALA A 85 16.41 1.23 0.16
C ALA A 85 17.71 0.73 0.82
N GLY A 86 18.87 1.21 0.35
CA GLY A 86 20.19 0.81 0.85
C GLY A 86 20.88 -0.31 0.09
N ARG A 87 20.31 -0.81 -1.02
CA ARG A 87 20.97 -1.79 -1.90
C ARG A 87 21.87 -1.09 -2.90
N LYS A 88 23.19 -1.29 -2.77
CA LYS A 88 24.21 -0.45 -3.44
C LYS A 88 24.60 -0.92 -4.83
N ASP A 89 24.23 -2.13 -5.20
CA ASP A 89 24.62 -2.78 -6.45
C ASP A 89 23.54 -3.75 -6.95
N ASN A 90 23.66 -4.18 -8.19
CA ASN A 90 22.72 -5.11 -8.82
C ASN A 90 22.65 -6.45 -8.06
N GLN A 91 23.75 -6.92 -7.48
CA GLN A 91 23.78 -8.20 -6.77
C GLN A 91 22.90 -8.17 -5.52
N SER A 92 22.96 -7.09 -4.73
CA SER A 92 22.12 -6.93 -3.55
C SER A 92 20.62 -6.78 -3.90
N VAL A 93 20.29 -6.29 -5.09
CA VAL A 93 18.92 -6.31 -5.63
C VAL A 93 18.50 -7.73 -6.02
N ILE A 94 19.37 -8.44 -6.73
CA ILE A 94 19.17 -9.85 -7.12
C ILE A 94 18.93 -10.72 -5.89
N ASP A 95 19.76 -10.59 -4.86
CA ASP A 95 19.64 -11.37 -3.63
C ASP A 95 18.32 -11.12 -2.91
N PHE A 96 17.82 -9.88 -2.92
CA PHE A 96 16.50 -9.57 -2.39
C PHE A 96 15.38 -10.16 -3.26
N GLY A 97 15.51 -10.07 -4.59
CA GLY A 97 14.54 -10.59 -5.56
C GLY A 97 14.46 -12.11 -5.60
N ARG A 98 15.54 -12.83 -5.29
CA ARG A 98 15.49 -14.29 -5.05
C ARG A 98 14.51 -14.65 -3.94
N GLY A 99 14.33 -13.78 -2.95
CA GLY A 99 13.29 -13.91 -1.93
C GLY A 99 11.86 -13.84 -2.51
N ALA A 100 11.63 -12.99 -3.52
CA ALA A 100 10.35 -12.92 -4.23
C ALA A 100 10.10 -14.20 -5.04
N VAL A 101 11.11 -14.64 -5.80
CA VAL A 101 11.08 -15.90 -6.57
C VAL A 101 10.75 -17.09 -5.67
N GLN A 102 11.48 -17.23 -4.56
CA GLN A 102 11.23 -18.29 -3.58
C GLN A 102 9.83 -18.18 -2.97
N TYR A 103 9.39 -16.97 -2.62
CA TYR A 103 8.06 -16.77 -2.03
C TYR A 103 6.93 -17.14 -2.99
N PHE A 104 7.00 -16.72 -4.26
CA PHE A 104 6.00 -17.12 -5.26
C PHE A 104 5.99 -18.62 -5.50
N SER A 105 7.17 -19.25 -5.49
CA SER A 105 7.27 -20.70 -5.64
C SER A 105 6.68 -21.45 -4.45
N ASP A 106 7.10 -21.14 -3.23
CA ASP A 106 6.67 -21.87 -2.05
C ASP A 106 5.22 -21.57 -1.64
N TYR A 107 4.88 -20.28 -1.57
CA TYR A 107 3.61 -19.84 -0.98
C TYR A 107 2.43 -20.10 -1.94
N PHE A 108 2.64 -19.84 -3.23
CA PHE A 108 1.61 -20.02 -4.27
C PHE A 108 1.78 -21.28 -5.11
N GLY A 109 2.93 -21.97 -5.05
CA GLY A 109 3.15 -23.20 -5.82
C GLY A 109 3.40 -22.94 -7.31
N ILE A 110 3.95 -21.77 -7.65
CA ILE A 110 4.23 -21.40 -9.03
C ILE A 110 5.62 -21.93 -9.41
N ASP A 111 5.74 -22.58 -10.57
CA ASP A 111 7.03 -22.96 -11.10
C ASP A 111 7.78 -21.71 -11.58
N MET A 112 8.83 -21.35 -10.85
CA MET A 112 9.67 -20.19 -11.12
C MET A 112 11.03 -20.56 -11.74
N SER A 113 11.23 -21.82 -12.15
CA SER A 113 12.51 -22.32 -12.68
C SER A 113 13.00 -21.58 -13.94
N ALA A 114 12.09 -20.94 -14.67
CA ALA A 114 12.40 -20.14 -15.85
C ALA A 114 12.96 -18.73 -15.52
N VAL A 115 12.88 -18.27 -14.27
CA VAL A 115 13.37 -16.93 -13.86
C VAL A 115 14.85 -17.01 -13.50
N ALA A 116 15.71 -16.38 -14.31
CA ALA A 116 17.13 -16.25 -14.02
C ALA A 116 17.42 -14.99 -13.19
N ASP A 117 18.62 -14.91 -12.60
CA ASP A 117 19.04 -13.74 -11.83
C ASP A 117 18.99 -12.43 -12.63
N ALA A 118 19.29 -12.49 -13.93
CA ALA A 118 19.21 -11.31 -14.80
C ALA A 118 17.77 -10.79 -14.93
N ASP A 119 16.78 -11.68 -14.94
CA ASP A 119 15.37 -11.32 -15.10
C ASP A 119 14.80 -10.57 -13.89
N ILE A 120 15.48 -10.64 -12.74
CA ILE A 120 15.07 -9.94 -11.51
C ILE A 120 15.17 -8.41 -11.69
N ILE A 121 16.02 -7.90 -12.58
CA ILE A 121 16.26 -6.45 -12.72
C ILE A 121 15.38 -5.82 -13.80
N ASP A 122 15.24 -6.48 -14.95
CA ASP A 122 14.51 -5.94 -16.11
C ASP A 122 13.81 -7.00 -16.96
N GLY A 123 13.67 -8.23 -16.43
CA GLY A 123 13.08 -9.36 -17.15
C GLY A 123 11.57 -9.24 -17.37
N ASN A 124 11.08 -10.04 -18.31
CA ASN A 124 9.65 -10.27 -18.53
C ASN A 124 9.45 -11.74 -18.90
N VAL A 125 9.37 -12.57 -17.87
CA VAL A 125 9.48 -14.03 -18.00
C VAL A 125 8.08 -14.66 -18.08
N PRO A 126 7.75 -15.35 -19.19
CA PRO A 126 6.51 -16.11 -19.27
C PRO A 126 6.58 -17.32 -18.34
N LEU A 127 5.53 -17.52 -17.55
CA LEU A 127 5.35 -18.64 -16.63
C LEU A 127 4.12 -19.46 -17.03
N ALA A 128 4.06 -20.72 -16.60
CA ALA A 128 2.93 -21.61 -16.86
C ALA A 128 2.47 -21.64 -18.33
N GLY A 129 3.43 -21.70 -19.27
CA GLY A 129 3.15 -21.69 -20.70
C GLY A 129 2.66 -20.34 -21.25
N GLY A 130 3.00 -19.22 -20.60
CA GLY A 130 2.64 -17.86 -21.02
C GLY A 130 1.31 -17.35 -20.46
N LYS A 131 0.72 -18.07 -19.51
CA LYS A 131 -0.52 -17.66 -18.82
C LYS A 131 -0.29 -16.69 -17.66
N MET A 132 0.96 -16.54 -17.27
CA MET A 132 1.42 -15.60 -16.25
C MET A 132 2.74 -14.99 -16.69
N PHE A 133 3.05 -13.79 -16.19
CA PHE A 133 4.32 -13.11 -16.45
C PHE A 133 4.92 -12.63 -15.14
N PHE A 134 6.18 -13.00 -14.90
CA PHE A 134 6.98 -12.41 -13.85
C PHE A 134 7.80 -11.25 -14.42
N HIS A 135 7.75 -10.10 -13.75
CA HIS A 135 8.61 -8.97 -14.07
C HIS A 135 8.80 -8.04 -12.85
N PRO A 136 9.88 -7.26 -12.82
CA PRO A 136 9.98 -6.15 -11.90
C PRO A 136 8.96 -5.08 -12.27
N PHE A 137 8.48 -4.35 -11.27
CA PHE A 137 7.61 -3.20 -11.46
C PHE A 137 8.07 -2.03 -10.61
N TYR A 138 7.66 -0.86 -11.06
CA TYR A 138 7.74 0.38 -10.34
C TYR A 138 6.43 1.13 -10.55
N ILE A 139 5.87 1.69 -9.49
CA ILE A 139 4.68 2.51 -9.62
C ILE A 139 5.08 3.95 -9.97
N ASN A 140 4.50 4.45 -11.06
CA ASN A 140 4.80 5.79 -11.57
C ASN A 140 4.44 6.89 -10.55
N PRO A 141 5.37 7.83 -10.21
CA PRO A 141 5.14 8.92 -9.27
C PRO A 141 4.12 9.96 -9.74
N ILE A 142 3.69 9.95 -11.01
CA ILE A 142 2.52 10.74 -11.47
C ILE A 142 1.27 10.34 -10.69
N THR A 143 1.20 9.08 -10.27
CA THR A 143 0.23 8.63 -9.28
C THR A 143 0.56 9.30 -7.95
N LYS A 144 -0.24 10.28 -7.49
CA LYS A 144 0.02 10.94 -6.21
C LYS A 144 -0.50 10.04 -5.09
N TYR A 145 0.43 9.51 -4.32
CA TYR A 145 0.08 8.86 -3.07
C TYR A 145 0.15 9.94 -1.96
N ARG A 146 -0.78 9.93 -1.01
CA ARG A 146 -0.78 10.83 0.16
C ARG A 146 -0.90 9.97 1.42
N LEU A 147 0.11 9.98 2.30
CA LEU A 147 -0.03 9.36 3.63
C LEU A 147 -0.79 10.31 4.55
N ILE A 148 -2.03 10.00 4.87
CA ILE A 148 -2.91 10.97 5.53
C ILE A 148 -2.86 10.83 7.05
N ILE A 149 -2.69 9.63 7.63
CA ILE A 149 -2.76 9.47 9.08
C ILE A 149 -1.83 8.37 9.56
N GLU A 150 -0.91 8.71 10.44
CA GLU A 150 -0.33 7.77 11.40
C GLU A 150 -1.11 7.91 12.71
N SER A 151 -1.57 6.82 13.30
CA SER A 151 -2.01 6.80 14.69
C SER A 151 -1.18 5.81 15.49
N GLY A 152 -0.64 6.28 16.62
CA GLY A 152 0.11 5.46 17.58
C GLY A 152 -0.14 5.89 19.02
N PRO A 153 0.59 5.32 20.00
CA PRO A 153 0.34 5.57 21.43
C PRO A 153 0.53 7.05 21.84
N ARG A 154 1.17 7.87 21.01
CA ARG A 154 1.49 9.28 21.27
C ARG A 154 0.58 10.27 20.53
N GLY A 155 -0.44 9.79 19.82
CA GLY A 155 -1.40 10.63 19.07
C GLY A 155 -1.44 10.31 17.58
N SER A 156 -2.17 11.14 16.83
CA SER A 156 -2.35 11.01 15.38
C SER A 156 -1.69 12.15 14.63
N PHE A 157 -0.92 11.83 13.60
CA PHE A 157 -0.20 12.81 12.76
C PHE A 157 -0.63 12.67 11.30
N SER A 158 -0.84 13.81 10.63
CA SER A 158 -1.12 13.85 9.20
C SER A 158 0.03 14.43 8.43
N TYR A 159 0.39 13.78 7.33
CA TYR A 159 1.47 14.22 6.47
C TYR A 159 0.92 14.50 5.06
N ARG A 160 1.62 15.29 4.25
CA ARG A 160 1.25 15.54 2.85
C ARG A 160 2.45 15.21 1.97
N ASN A 161 2.22 14.57 0.82
CA ASN A 161 3.24 14.20 -0.17
C ASN A 161 4.38 13.34 0.41
N VAL A 162 4.02 12.26 1.08
CA VAL A 162 4.93 11.37 1.83
C VAL A 162 5.56 10.23 1.03
N PRO A 163 4.80 9.50 0.21
CA PRO A 163 5.35 8.38 -0.56
C PRO A 163 6.50 8.82 -1.45
N VAL A 164 7.57 8.05 -1.37
CA VAL A 164 8.80 8.26 -2.14
C VAL A 164 8.78 7.33 -3.36
N SER A 165 8.46 6.06 -3.14
CA SER A 165 8.53 5.04 -4.20
C SER A 165 7.85 3.74 -3.77
N ASP A 166 7.34 3.00 -4.75
CA ASP A 166 6.79 1.66 -4.60
C ASP A 166 7.32 0.79 -5.74
N ALA A 167 8.01 -0.28 -5.41
CA ALA A 167 8.68 -1.14 -6.37
C ALA A 167 8.84 -2.57 -5.85
N GLY A 168 9.02 -3.50 -6.77
CA GLY A 168 9.31 -4.88 -6.45
C GLY A 168 9.09 -5.78 -7.65
N TRP A 169 8.57 -6.97 -7.40
CA TRP A 169 8.26 -7.96 -8.40
C TRP A 169 6.78 -8.30 -8.39
N VAL A 170 6.26 -8.55 -9.57
CA VAL A 170 4.86 -8.86 -9.78
C VAL A 170 4.72 -10.10 -10.65
N ILE A 171 3.68 -10.88 -10.37
CA ILE A 171 3.14 -11.85 -11.31
C ILE A 171 1.80 -11.33 -11.83
N GLU A 172 1.78 -10.98 -13.11
CA GLU A 172 0.56 -10.64 -13.84
C GLU A 172 -0.03 -11.92 -14.45
N VAL A 173 -1.33 -12.14 -14.24
CA VAL A 173 -2.04 -13.30 -14.76
C VAL A 173 -2.80 -12.88 -16.01
N THR A 174 -2.55 -13.55 -17.13
CA THR A 174 -3.18 -13.24 -18.42
C THR A 174 -4.28 -14.23 -18.78
N ASP A 175 -4.18 -15.46 -18.27
CA ASP A 175 -5.18 -16.51 -18.45
C ASP A 175 -5.32 -17.34 -17.18
N THR A 176 -6.38 -18.15 -17.10
CA THR A 176 -6.71 -18.93 -15.91
C THR A 176 -5.69 -20.03 -15.66
N VAL A 177 -5.16 -20.06 -14.43
CA VAL A 177 -4.20 -21.05 -13.92
C VAL A 177 -4.66 -21.57 -12.57
N GLN A 178 -4.52 -22.87 -12.35
CA GLN A 178 -4.64 -23.46 -11.01
C GLN A 178 -3.27 -23.51 -10.36
N VAL A 179 -3.19 -23.03 -9.12
CA VAL A 179 -1.95 -23.02 -8.35
C VAL A 179 -2.14 -23.76 -7.03
N THR A 180 -1.08 -24.38 -6.53
CA THR A 180 -1.12 -25.20 -5.31
C THR A 180 0.16 -25.01 -4.52
N GLY A 181 0.16 -23.98 -3.68
CA GLY A 181 1.26 -23.66 -2.79
C GLY A 181 0.94 -23.94 -1.32
N THR A 182 1.97 -23.78 -0.49
CA THR A 182 1.90 -24.02 0.95
C THR A 182 0.97 -23.05 1.69
N GLY A 183 0.81 -21.83 1.18
CA GLY A 183 0.01 -20.78 1.80
C GLY A 183 -1.23 -20.36 1.02
N PHE A 184 -1.29 -20.65 -0.28
CA PHE A 184 -2.45 -20.42 -1.13
C PHE A 184 -2.62 -21.57 -2.13
N SER A 185 -3.85 -22.06 -2.25
CA SER A 185 -4.24 -23.02 -3.28
C SER A 185 -5.57 -22.58 -3.88
N GLY A 186 -5.66 -22.52 -5.21
CA GLY A 186 -6.87 -22.11 -5.91
C GLY A 186 -6.61 -21.56 -7.30
N THR A 187 -7.63 -20.90 -7.84
CA THR A 187 -7.62 -20.34 -9.19
C THR A 187 -7.04 -18.93 -9.19
N LEU A 188 -6.07 -18.68 -10.07
CA LEU A 188 -5.68 -17.35 -10.50
C LEU A 188 -6.27 -17.11 -11.90
N ASP A 189 -7.01 -16.03 -12.06
CA ASP A 189 -7.56 -15.59 -13.35
C ASP A 189 -6.98 -14.21 -13.72
N ARG A 190 -7.35 -13.69 -14.89
CA ARG A 190 -6.87 -12.39 -15.40
C ARG A 190 -7.16 -11.17 -14.52
N THR A 191 -8.02 -11.32 -13.51
CA THR A 191 -8.29 -10.26 -12.53
C THR A 191 -7.30 -10.29 -11.38
N LYS A 192 -6.42 -11.29 -11.31
CA LYS A 192 -5.51 -11.50 -10.18
C LYS A 192 -4.11 -11.01 -10.51
N THR A 193 -3.48 -10.41 -9.51
CA THR A 193 -2.08 -9.98 -9.56
C THR A 193 -1.42 -10.28 -8.22
N LEU A 194 -0.18 -10.78 -8.25
CA LEU A 194 0.58 -11.10 -7.05
C LEU A 194 1.75 -10.14 -6.91
N PHE A 195 1.82 -9.43 -5.80
CA PHE A 195 2.92 -8.51 -5.52
C PHE A 195 3.84 -9.01 -4.42
N TYR A 196 5.13 -8.73 -4.61
CA TYR A 196 6.18 -8.81 -3.59
C TYR A 196 7.06 -7.58 -3.76
N GLY A 197 7.14 -6.71 -2.76
CA GLY A 197 7.87 -5.47 -2.94
C GLY A 197 8.07 -4.67 -1.68
N GLU A 198 8.44 -3.42 -1.90
CA GLU A 198 8.73 -2.44 -0.88
C GLU A 198 8.05 -1.12 -1.20
N TYR A 199 7.52 -0.51 -0.16
CA TYR A 199 6.90 0.80 -0.21
C TYR A 199 7.66 1.75 0.71
N MET A 200 8.02 2.93 0.19
CA MET A 200 8.77 3.96 0.90
C MET A 200 7.93 5.20 1.19
N ALA A 201 8.03 5.69 2.42
CA ALA A 201 7.33 6.89 2.87
C ALA A 201 8.22 7.77 3.76
N GLN A 202 8.33 9.05 3.47
CA GLN A 202 8.98 10.02 4.36
C GLN A 202 8.06 10.45 5.51
N THR A 203 8.48 10.17 6.75
CA THR A 203 7.76 10.62 7.97
C THR A 203 8.72 11.27 8.97
N HIS A 204 8.19 11.92 10.01
CA HIS A 204 9.01 12.56 11.05
C HIS A 204 9.40 11.59 12.19
N LEU A 205 8.93 10.34 12.15
CA LEU A 205 9.09 9.35 13.23
C LEU A 205 10.52 8.87 13.45
N GLU A 206 11.41 9.14 12.50
CA GLU A 206 12.77 8.66 12.51
C GLU A 206 13.80 9.82 12.65
N ASN A 207 13.43 10.90 13.38
CA ASN A 207 14.26 12.07 13.82
C ASN A 207 14.11 13.32 12.89
N PRO A 208 14.40 14.57 13.34
CA PRO A 208 13.98 15.84 12.70
C PRO A 208 14.72 16.18 11.40
N ARG A 209 15.40 15.21 10.79
CA ARG A 209 16.12 15.33 9.52
C ARG A 209 15.46 14.55 8.36
N GLY A 210 14.31 13.93 8.58
CA GLY A 210 13.52 13.29 7.52
C GLY A 210 14.09 11.94 7.12
N THR A 211 13.44 10.88 7.56
CA THR A 211 13.89 9.50 7.39
C THR A 211 12.74 8.70 6.80
N THR A 212 13.12 7.78 5.92
CA THR A 212 12.21 7.04 5.06
C THR A 212 11.78 5.76 5.75
N LEU A 213 10.50 5.63 6.06
CA LEU A 213 9.90 4.34 6.41
C LEU A 213 9.95 3.43 5.19
N LEU A 214 10.49 2.23 5.38
CA LEU A 214 10.54 1.18 4.36
C LEU A 214 9.68 0.01 4.82
N PHE A 215 8.54 -0.17 4.17
CA PHE A 215 7.63 -1.27 4.41
C PHE A 215 7.86 -2.35 3.37
N GLN A 216 8.25 -3.54 3.79
CA GLN A 216 8.22 -4.71 2.91
C GLN A 216 6.81 -5.26 2.91
N TYR A 217 6.33 -5.67 1.74
CA TYR A 217 5.02 -6.27 1.60
C TYR A 217 5.03 -7.44 0.64
N ARG A 218 4.12 -8.39 0.90
CA ARG A 218 3.86 -9.51 0.00
C ARG A 218 2.42 -9.96 0.10
N ASN A 219 1.85 -10.37 -1.04
CA ASN A 219 0.48 -10.87 -1.08
C ASN A 219 0.38 -12.21 -0.34
N VAL A 220 -0.61 -12.32 0.54
CA VAL A 220 -1.08 -13.58 1.16
C VAL A 220 -2.32 -14.07 0.40
N MET A 221 -3.15 -13.13 -0.04
CA MET A 221 -4.21 -13.33 -1.01
C MET A 221 -3.88 -12.53 -2.27
N PRO A 222 -4.23 -13.03 -3.47
CA PRO A 222 -4.05 -12.28 -4.70
C PRO A 222 -4.79 -10.94 -4.66
N SER A 223 -4.14 -9.89 -5.14
CA SER A 223 -4.81 -8.62 -5.39
C SER A 223 -5.80 -8.79 -6.55
N VAL A 224 -6.94 -8.09 -6.50
CA VAL A 224 -8.01 -8.25 -7.49
C VAL A 224 -8.26 -6.94 -8.23
N PHE A 225 -8.12 -6.96 -9.55
CA PHE A 225 -8.49 -5.90 -10.47
C PHE A 225 -9.82 -6.25 -11.16
N ALA A 226 -10.91 -5.61 -10.75
CA ALA A 226 -12.23 -5.83 -11.31
C ALA A 226 -12.98 -4.50 -11.46
N ASP A 227 -13.57 -4.26 -12.64
CA ASP A 227 -14.45 -3.13 -12.93
C ASP A 227 -13.90 -1.76 -12.50
N GLY A 228 -12.63 -1.51 -12.82
CA GLY A 228 -11.96 -0.26 -12.42
C GLY A 228 -11.73 -0.16 -10.92
N ARG A 229 -11.59 -1.29 -10.22
CA ARG A 229 -11.23 -1.33 -8.79
C ARG A 229 -10.12 -2.33 -8.54
N VAL A 230 -9.13 -1.90 -7.78
CA VAL A 230 -8.10 -2.74 -7.20
C VAL A 230 -8.44 -2.99 -5.73
N TYR A 231 -8.52 -4.25 -5.38
CA TYR A 231 -8.70 -4.70 -4.01
C TYR A 231 -7.40 -5.34 -3.52
N LEU A 232 -6.89 -4.80 -2.41
CA LEU A 232 -5.72 -5.31 -1.70
C LEU A 232 -6.21 -6.03 -0.44
N PHE A 233 -5.96 -7.33 -0.35
CA PHE A 233 -6.52 -8.18 0.71
C PHE A 233 -5.42 -8.78 1.59
N ASN A 234 -5.37 -8.37 2.87
CA ASN A 234 -4.50 -8.99 3.87
C ASN A 234 -3.04 -9.12 3.41
N ASN A 235 -2.48 -8.11 2.74
CA ASN A 235 -1.06 -8.20 2.37
C ASN A 235 -0.24 -8.25 3.66
N MET A 236 0.72 -9.16 3.71
CA MET A 236 1.60 -9.25 4.87
C MET A 236 2.61 -8.11 4.77
N LEU A 237 2.72 -7.32 5.85
CA LEU A 237 3.68 -6.24 5.97
C LEU A 237 4.80 -6.64 6.93
N VAL A 238 6.01 -6.19 6.64
CA VAL A 238 7.15 -6.27 7.56
C VAL A 238 7.80 -4.90 7.65
N HIS A 239 8.00 -4.44 8.88
CA HIS A 239 8.77 -3.24 9.18
C HIS A 239 9.75 -3.52 10.32
N THR A 240 10.99 -3.05 10.19
CA THR A 240 12.07 -3.30 11.16
C THR A 240 11.70 -2.90 12.60
N LYS A 241 11.02 -1.77 12.75
CA LYS A 241 10.60 -1.22 14.05
C LYS A 241 9.24 -1.74 14.55
N PHE A 242 8.29 -1.99 13.66
CA PHE A 242 6.90 -2.29 14.03
C PHE A 242 6.59 -3.79 14.01
N GLY A 243 7.48 -4.60 13.42
CA GLY A 243 7.30 -6.03 13.28
C GLY A 243 6.43 -6.38 12.08
N GLN A 244 5.69 -7.47 12.20
CA GLN A 244 4.75 -7.92 11.18
C GLN A 244 3.41 -7.19 11.32
N GLY A 245 2.79 -6.90 10.18
CA GLY A 245 1.50 -6.24 10.09
C GLY A 245 0.70 -6.74 8.90
N GLN A 246 -0.42 -6.07 8.63
CA GLN A 246 -1.30 -6.39 7.50
C GLN A 246 -1.76 -5.12 6.80
N SER A 247 -1.94 -5.18 5.48
CA SER A 247 -2.59 -4.12 4.72
C SER A 247 -3.88 -4.56 4.03
N HIS A 248 -4.81 -3.60 3.95
CA HIS A 248 -6.07 -3.73 3.23
C HIS A 248 -6.37 -2.44 2.50
N GLY A 249 -6.84 -2.54 1.26
CA GLY A 249 -7.11 -1.35 0.48
C GLY A 249 -8.11 -1.56 -0.63
N ILE A 250 -8.72 -0.44 -1.02
CA ILE A 250 -9.57 -0.33 -2.19
C ILE A 250 -9.13 0.91 -2.96
N ILE A 251 -8.80 0.72 -4.23
CA ILE A 251 -8.39 1.78 -5.14
C ILE A 251 -9.35 1.73 -6.33
N ASN A 252 -10.14 2.79 -6.53
CA ASN A 252 -10.93 2.99 -7.73
C ASN A 252 -10.05 3.63 -8.80
N ILE A 253 -10.20 3.18 -10.04
CA ILE A 253 -9.51 3.62 -11.23
C ILE A 253 -10.56 3.76 -12.32
N ASP A 254 -10.74 4.96 -12.83
CA ASP A 254 -11.48 5.19 -14.07
C ASP A 254 -10.69 4.53 -15.21
N THR A 255 -11.26 3.48 -15.82
CA THR A 255 -10.62 2.70 -16.88
C THR A 255 -10.42 3.47 -18.17
N THR A 256 -11.07 4.63 -18.32
CA THR A 256 -10.99 5.49 -19.51
C THR A 256 -9.92 6.56 -19.34
N THR A 257 -9.94 7.24 -18.18
CA THR A 257 -9.04 8.38 -17.92
C THR A 257 -7.79 8.01 -17.12
N GLY A 258 -7.77 6.82 -16.53
CA GLY A 258 -6.76 6.41 -15.55
C GLY A 258 -6.90 7.11 -14.21
N VAL A 259 -7.83 8.05 -14.04
CA VAL A 259 -7.98 8.78 -12.77
C VAL A 259 -8.30 7.80 -11.66
N MET A 260 -7.46 7.80 -10.62
CA MET A 260 -7.58 6.89 -9.50
C MET A 260 -7.78 7.62 -8.18
N ASN A 261 -8.55 7.00 -7.30
CA ASN A 261 -8.64 7.38 -5.89
C ASN A 261 -8.77 6.13 -5.03
N GLY A 262 -8.22 6.14 -3.83
CA GLY A 262 -8.26 4.95 -3.00
C GLY A 262 -7.80 5.19 -1.59
N ARG A 263 -7.91 4.13 -0.78
CA ARG A 263 -7.34 4.08 0.55
C ARG A 263 -6.76 2.71 0.79
N GLU A 264 -5.60 2.69 1.44
CA GLU A 264 -4.98 1.50 1.98
C GLU A 264 -4.64 1.74 3.44
N THR A 265 -5.04 0.82 4.30
CA THR A 265 -4.76 0.86 5.73
C THR A 265 -3.72 -0.21 6.04
N LEU A 266 -2.61 0.18 6.65
CA LEU A 266 -1.58 -0.70 7.16
C LEU A 266 -1.70 -0.73 8.68
N THR A 267 -1.75 -1.92 9.24
CA THR A 267 -1.95 -2.13 10.67
C THR A 267 -0.85 -3.00 11.25
N PHE A 268 -0.34 -2.61 12.41
CA PHE A 268 0.63 -3.38 13.18
C PHE A 268 0.02 -3.68 14.56
N PRO A 269 -0.30 -4.94 14.87
CA PRO A 269 -0.87 -5.30 16.16
C PRO A 269 0.11 -5.02 17.30
N ALA A 270 -0.40 -4.66 18.48
CA ALA A 270 0.36 -4.81 19.71
C ALA A 270 0.60 -6.31 19.90
N ARG A 271 1.85 -6.74 20.12
CA ARG A 271 2.15 -8.15 20.39
C ARG A 271 1.22 -8.65 21.52
N ALA A 272 0.57 -9.78 21.29
CA ALA A 272 -0.11 -10.55 22.34
C ALA A 272 0.92 -11.08 23.35
#